data_AF-A0A7J7I9V6-F1
#
_entry.id   AF-A0A7J7I9V6-F1
#
_cell.length_a   1.000
_cell.length_b   1.000
_cell.length_c   1.000
_cell.angle_alpha   90.00
_cell.angle_beta   90.00
_cell.angle_gamma   90.00
#
_symmetry.space_group_name_H-M   'P 1'
#
loop_
_entity.id
_entity.type
_entity.pdbx_description
1 polymer ?
#
loop_
_entity_poly.entity_id
_entity_poly.type
_entity_poly.pdbx_seq_one_letter_code
_entity_poly.pdbx_strand_id
1 'polypeptide(L)'
;MEPIKALLTETLHHFIHKDFHEVVARMTLIDKFLFLMIHSIDKLGIWPRLPVFLGLIYLAVRRHLHQEYNLINVGRTPVGVRSNPADFPFRTADGKFNDPFNETAGSQGTFFGRNIPPVDQNDKLQLCLTHMD
;
A
#
# COMPACT_ATOMS: atom_id res chain seq x y z
N MET A 1 12.90 25.74 -21.22
CA MET A 1 11.89 24.84 -20.61
C MET A 1 12.54 23.80 -19.69
N GLU A 2 13.70 23.25 -20.05
CA GLU A 2 14.51 22.34 -19.22
C GLU A 2 14.97 22.87 -17.84
N PRO A 3 15.44 24.12 -17.66
CA PRO A 3 15.94 24.56 -16.36
C PRO A 3 14.83 24.76 -15.32
N ILE A 4 13.62 25.14 -15.76
CA ILE A 4 12.45 25.29 -14.88
C ILE A 4 11.98 23.91 -14.39
N LYS A 5 12.00 22.90 -15.26
CA LYS A 5 11.70 21.52 -14.88
C LYS A 5 12.73 20.98 -13.88
N ALA A 6 14.02 21.22 -14.12
CA ALA A 6 15.09 20.80 -13.20
C ALA A 6 14.93 21.42 -11.81
N LEU A 7 14.66 22.73 -11.75
CA LEU A 7 14.45 23.44 -10.48
C LEU A 7 13.21 22.94 -9.71
N LEU A 8 12.10 22.71 -10.41
CA LEU A 8 10.89 22.15 -9.81
C LEU A 8 11.13 20.72 -9.29
N THR A 9 11.92 19.93 -10.01
CA THR A 9 12.22 18.55 -9.61
C THR A 9 13.11 18.51 -8.37
N GLU A 10 14.16 19.33 -8.30
CA GLU A 10 15.04 19.45 -7.13
C GLU A 10 14.32 19.95 -5.88
N THR A 11 13.48 20.98 -6.02
CA THR A 11 12.69 21.51 -4.90
C THR A 11 11.66 20.49 -4.39
N LEU A 12 11.01 19.74 -5.29
CA LEU A 12 10.14 18.62 -4.92
C LEU A 12 10.91 17.48 -4.26
N HIS A 13 12.12 17.17 -4.72
CA HIS A 13 12.97 16.13 -4.14
C HIS A 13 13.42 16.48 -2.72
N HIS A 14 13.69 17.76 -2.44
CA HIS A 14 13.99 18.24 -1.09
C HIS A 14 12.73 18.32 -0.20
N PHE A 15 11.57 18.60 -0.81
CA PHE A 15 10.31 18.63 -0.09
C PHE A 15 9.84 17.23 0.30
N ILE A 16 10.08 16.21 -0.50
CA ILE A 16 9.67 14.84 -0.19
C ILE A 16 10.72 14.18 0.71
N HIS A 17 10.28 13.58 1.83
CA HIS A 17 11.19 12.84 2.71
C HIS A 17 11.90 11.71 1.93
N LYS A 18 13.19 11.50 2.18
CA LYS A 18 14.04 10.56 1.42
C LYS A 18 13.45 9.16 1.32
N ASP A 19 12.83 8.69 2.40
CA ASP A 19 12.19 7.37 2.48
C ASP A 19 11.03 7.18 1.50
N PHE A 20 10.44 8.26 0.97
CA PHE A 20 9.35 8.19 0.00
C PHE A 20 9.84 8.27 -1.46
N HIS A 21 11.11 8.59 -1.71
CA HIS A 21 11.61 8.78 -3.09
C HIS A 21 11.45 7.52 -3.94
N GLU A 22 11.71 6.34 -3.37
CA GLU A 22 11.54 5.07 -4.08
C GLU A 22 10.09 4.80 -4.47
N VAL A 23 9.15 5.00 -3.54
CA VAL A 23 7.72 4.77 -3.78
C VAL A 23 7.19 5.80 -4.77
N VAL A 24 7.52 7.08 -4.59
CA VAL A 24 7.13 8.17 -5.48
C VAL A 24 7.67 7.95 -6.89
N ALA A 25 8.87 7.39 -7.06
CA ALA A 25 9.41 7.09 -8.39
C ALA A 25 8.53 6.11 -9.18
N ARG A 26 7.90 5.14 -8.50
CA ARG A 26 7.00 4.13 -9.10
C ARG A 26 5.59 4.66 -9.38
N MET A 27 5.23 5.82 -8.83
CA MET A 27 3.89 6.38 -8.97
C MET A 27 3.62 6.93 -10.38
N THR A 28 2.35 6.85 -10.80
CA THR A 28 1.86 7.55 -11.99
C THR A 28 1.95 9.08 -11.81
N LEU A 29 1.89 9.86 -12.90
CA LEU A 29 1.93 11.33 -12.80
C LEU A 29 0.80 11.90 -11.94
N ILE A 30 -0.40 11.33 -12.03
CA ILE A 30 -1.56 11.74 -11.24
C ILE A 30 -1.33 11.40 -9.77
N ASP A 31 -0.85 10.18 -9.47
CA ASP A 31 -0.61 9.77 -8.09
C ASP A 31 0.53 10.55 -7.44
N LYS A 32 1.56 10.95 -8.20
CA LYS A 32 2.61 11.88 -7.72
C LYS A 32 2.02 13.21 -7.29
N PHE A 33 1.10 13.77 -8.09
CA PHE A 33 0.43 15.02 -7.77
C PHE A 33 -0.47 14.87 -6.52
N LEU A 34 -1.26 13.79 -6.46
CA LEU A 34 -2.10 13.46 -5.30
C LEU A 34 -1.26 13.28 -4.03
N PHE A 35 -0.15 12.55 -4.13
CA PHE A 35 0.80 12.35 -3.05
C PHE A 35 1.36 13.70 -2.56
N LEU A 36 1.75 14.59 -3.46
CA LEU A 36 2.26 15.91 -3.08
C LEU A 36 1.21 16.73 -2.32
N MET A 37 -0.05 16.71 -2.75
CA MET A 37 -1.13 17.40 -2.03
C MET A 37 -1.33 16.85 -0.62
N ILE A 38 -1.43 15.51 -0.49
CA ILE A 38 -1.61 14.85 0.81
C ILE A 38 -0.40 15.07 1.72
N HIS A 39 0.81 14.89 1.19
CA HIS A 39 2.05 15.08 1.94
C HIS A 39 2.22 16.53 2.43
N SER A 40 1.74 17.51 1.66
CA SER A 40 1.73 18.92 2.09
C SER A 40 0.79 19.15 3.27
N ILE A 41 -0.43 18.58 3.21
CA ILE A 41 -1.41 18.62 4.32
C ILE A 41 -0.85 17.91 5.57
N ASP A 42 -0.13 16.80 5.38
CA ASP A 42 0.51 16.04 6.46
C ASP A 42 1.59 16.84 7.18
N LYS A 43 2.47 17.50 6.42
CA LYS A 43 3.52 18.34 7.01
C LYS A 43 2.96 19.48 7.84
N LEU A 44 1.80 20.02 7.44
CA LEU A 44 1.10 21.03 8.19
C LEU A 44 0.36 20.45 9.41
N GLY A 45 0.13 19.12 9.45
CA GLY A 45 -0.53 18.44 10.56
C GLY A 45 -2.00 18.83 10.74
N ILE A 46 -2.65 19.30 9.68
CA ILE A 46 -3.99 19.92 9.74
C ILE A 46 -5.12 19.00 9.27
N TRP A 47 -4.82 17.80 8.73
CA TRP A 47 -5.82 16.92 8.13
C TRP A 47 -7.06 16.64 9.01
N PRO A 48 -6.97 16.43 10.35
CA PRO A 48 -8.15 16.16 11.17
C PRO A 48 -8.96 17.44 11.47
N ARG A 49 -8.37 18.61 11.24
CA ARG A 49 -8.96 19.93 11.50
C ARG A 49 -9.64 20.51 10.26
N LEU A 50 -9.58 19.83 9.13
CA LEU A 50 -10.26 20.25 7.90
C LEU A 50 -11.78 20.15 8.07
N PRO A 51 -12.56 21.04 7.42
CA PRO A 51 -13.99 20.82 7.23
C PRO A 51 -14.27 19.41 6.71
N VAL A 52 -15.38 18.80 7.15
CA VAL A 52 -15.68 17.38 6.93
C VAL A 52 -15.52 16.95 5.47
N PHE A 53 -16.05 17.71 4.51
CA PHE A 53 -15.95 17.36 3.10
C PHE A 53 -14.49 17.36 2.58
N LEU A 54 -13.66 18.30 3.02
CA LEU A 54 -12.22 18.32 2.69
C LEU A 54 -11.49 17.15 3.37
N GLY A 55 -11.85 16.84 4.61
CA GLY A 55 -11.33 15.66 5.31
C GLY A 55 -11.67 14.35 4.59
N LEU A 56 -12.90 14.22 4.07
CA LEU A 56 -13.31 13.05 3.28
C LEU A 56 -12.55 12.93 1.97
N ILE A 57 -12.33 14.05 1.26
CA ILE A 57 -11.50 14.06 0.04
C ILE A 57 -10.07 13.62 0.37
N TYR A 58 -9.47 14.18 1.43
CA TYR A 58 -8.15 13.80 1.90
C TYR A 58 -8.07 12.30 2.22
N LEU A 59 -9.04 11.74 2.95
CA LEU A 59 -9.08 10.31 3.29
C LEU A 59 -9.27 9.43 2.06
N ALA A 60 -10.10 9.85 1.11
CA ALA A 60 -10.32 9.10 -0.13
C ALA A 60 -9.04 9.01 -0.96
N VAL A 61 -8.34 10.14 -1.13
CA VAL A 61 -7.05 10.18 -1.86
C VAL A 61 -5.97 9.38 -1.12
N ARG A 62 -5.85 9.53 0.20
CA ARG A 62 -4.92 8.73 1.00
C ARG A 62 -5.19 7.24 0.86
N ARG A 63 -6.46 6.83 0.92
CA ARG A 63 -6.87 5.43 0.75
C ARG A 63 -6.53 4.90 -0.65
N HIS A 64 -6.80 5.67 -1.69
CA HIS A 64 -6.41 5.34 -3.07
C HIS A 64 -4.92 5.05 -3.17
N LEU A 65 -4.07 5.96 -2.66
CA LEU A 65 -2.61 5.76 -2.66
C LEU A 65 -2.19 4.50 -1.88
N HIS A 66 -2.83 4.19 -0.75
CA HIS A 66 -2.55 2.94 -0.03
C HIS A 66 -3.00 1.69 -0.78
N GLN A 67 -4.10 1.74 -1.53
CA GLN A 67 -4.57 0.60 -2.32
C GLN A 67 -3.62 0.30 -3.48
N GLU A 68 -3.10 1.33 -4.16
CA GLU A 68 -2.20 1.17 -5.31
C GLU A 68 -0.78 0.79 -4.90
N TYR A 69 -0.24 1.37 -3.82
CA TYR A 69 1.19 1.27 -3.51
C TYR A 69 1.50 0.46 -2.24
N ASN A 70 0.49 0.06 -1.45
CA ASN A 70 0.66 -0.69 -0.20
C ASN A 70 -0.12 -2.01 -0.16
N LEU A 71 -0.46 -2.61 -1.32
CA LEU A 71 -1.00 -3.98 -1.38
C LEU A 71 0.01 -4.89 -2.06
N ILE A 72 0.81 -5.59 -1.25
CA ILE A 72 1.88 -6.48 -1.72
C ILE A 72 1.39 -7.93 -1.59
N ASN A 73 1.21 -8.58 -2.74
CA ASN A 73 0.89 -10.00 -2.78
C ASN A 73 2.09 -10.85 -2.33
N VAL A 74 1.82 -11.95 -1.62
CA VAL A 74 2.83 -12.87 -1.11
C VAL A 74 2.57 -14.27 -1.65
N GLY A 75 3.62 -14.93 -2.14
CA GLY A 75 3.51 -16.21 -2.82
C GLY A 75 3.11 -16.05 -4.28
N ARG A 76 2.84 -17.18 -4.95
CA ARG A 76 2.33 -17.17 -6.32
C ARG A 76 0.84 -16.87 -6.26
N THR A 77 0.36 -15.90 -7.03
CA THR A 77 -1.09 -15.75 -7.25
C THR A 77 -1.59 -17.02 -7.94
N PRO A 78 -2.40 -17.85 -7.27
CA PRO A 78 -2.95 -19.02 -7.92
C PRO A 78 -3.94 -18.53 -8.98
N VAL A 79 -3.63 -18.81 -10.24
CA VAL A 79 -4.58 -18.62 -11.34
C VAL A 79 -5.54 -19.80 -11.26
N GLY A 80 -6.60 -19.63 -10.47
CA GLY A 80 -7.63 -20.66 -10.31
C GLY A 80 -8.38 -20.90 -11.62
N VAL A 81 -8.97 -22.08 -11.76
CA VAL A 81 -10.02 -22.27 -12.78
C VAL A 81 -11.20 -21.39 -12.37
N ARG A 82 -11.70 -20.58 -13.30
CA ARG A 82 -12.81 -19.66 -13.04
C ARG A 82 -14.00 -20.45 -12.49
N SER A 83 -14.43 -20.10 -11.28
CA SER A 83 -15.62 -20.69 -10.66
C SER A 83 -16.84 -19.85 -10.96
N ASN A 84 -18.02 -20.48 -11.02
CA ASN A 84 -19.28 -19.77 -11.08
C ASN A 84 -19.76 -19.48 -9.65
N PRO A 85 -19.92 -18.21 -9.24
CA PRO A 85 -20.37 -17.88 -7.88
C PRO A 85 -21.75 -18.44 -7.52
N ALA A 86 -22.58 -18.72 -8.53
CA ALA A 86 -23.89 -19.33 -8.31
C ALA A 86 -23.81 -20.77 -7.77
N ASP A 87 -22.68 -21.46 -7.98
CA ASP A 87 -22.47 -22.83 -7.49
C ASP A 87 -22.13 -22.84 -5.99
N PHE A 88 -21.67 -21.70 -5.45
CA PHE A 88 -21.28 -21.51 -4.05
C PHE A 88 -21.96 -20.26 -3.45
N PRO A 89 -23.30 -20.22 -3.33
CA PRO A 89 -24.03 -19.05 -2.84
C PRO A 89 -24.00 -18.94 -1.29
N PHE A 90 -22.97 -19.50 -0.66
CA PHE A 90 -22.79 -19.54 0.79
C PHE A 90 -21.29 -19.47 1.12
N ARG A 91 -20.97 -19.14 2.38
CA ARG A 91 -19.58 -19.16 2.87
C ARG A 91 -19.17 -20.60 3.15
N THR A 92 -18.14 -21.07 2.45
CA THR A 92 -17.57 -22.40 2.63
C THR A 92 -16.82 -22.51 3.97
N ALA A 93 -16.70 -23.73 4.49
CA ALA A 93 -16.06 -23.97 5.80
C ALA A 93 -14.55 -23.64 5.79
N ASP A 94 -13.89 -23.80 4.63
CA ASP A 94 -12.47 -23.50 4.44
C ASP A 94 -12.23 -22.12 3.83
N GLY A 95 -13.28 -21.36 3.49
CA GLY A 95 -13.20 -20.02 2.91
C GLY A 95 -12.87 -19.97 1.41
N LYS A 96 -12.87 -21.12 0.72
CA LYS A 96 -12.67 -21.18 -0.75
C LYS A 96 -13.88 -20.68 -1.55
N PHE A 97 -13.64 -20.42 -2.83
CA PHE A 97 -14.63 -20.05 -3.85
C PHE A 97 -15.33 -18.70 -3.61
N ASN A 98 -14.72 -17.81 -2.83
CA ASN A 98 -15.24 -16.47 -2.60
C ASN A 98 -14.87 -15.51 -3.75
N ASP A 99 -13.62 -15.56 -4.22
CA ASP A 99 -13.19 -14.83 -5.42
C ASP A 99 -13.43 -15.71 -6.67
N PRO A 100 -14.26 -15.28 -7.64
CA PRO A 100 -14.54 -16.04 -8.86
C PRO A 100 -13.31 -16.30 -9.74
N PHE A 101 -12.24 -15.52 -9.55
CA PHE A 101 -11.00 -15.58 -10.32
C PHE A 101 -9.85 -16.22 -9.52
N ASN A 102 -10.05 -16.50 -8.23
CA ASN A 102 -9.09 -17.16 -7.38
C ASN A 102 -9.81 -17.99 -6.31
N GLU A 103 -9.94 -19.29 -6.57
CA GLU A 103 -10.64 -20.24 -5.68
C GLU A 103 -10.10 -20.27 -4.24
N THR A 104 -8.83 -19.91 -4.03
CA THR A 104 -8.16 -19.97 -2.72
C THR A 104 -8.07 -18.61 -2.03
N ALA A 105 -8.45 -17.51 -2.68
CA ALA A 105 -8.31 -16.19 -2.08
C ALA A 105 -9.11 -16.07 -0.77
N GLY A 106 -8.41 -15.89 0.35
CA GLY A 106 -9.00 -15.80 1.67
C GLY A 106 -9.35 -17.14 2.32
N SER A 107 -8.95 -18.27 1.73
CA SER A 107 -9.16 -19.59 2.32
C SER A 107 -8.12 -19.93 3.40
N GLN A 108 -8.43 -20.90 4.25
CA GLN A 108 -7.49 -21.43 5.24
C GLN A 108 -6.22 -21.98 4.56
N GLY A 109 -5.07 -21.78 5.22
CA GLY A 109 -3.78 -22.29 4.75
C GLY A 109 -3.12 -21.45 3.65
N THR A 110 -3.63 -20.26 3.36
CA THR A 110 -3.04 -19.32 2.39
C THR A 110 -2.10 -18.31 3.05
N PHE A 111 -1.23 -17.70 2.24
CA PHE A 111 -0.27 -16.71 2.71
C PHE A 111 -0.95 -15.43 3.19
N PHE A 112 -0.39 -14.82 4.23
CA PHE A 112 -0.69 -13.43 4.58
C PHE A 112 -0.01 -12.48 3.59
N GLY A 113 -0.78 -11.54 3.03
CA GLY A 113 -0.24 -10.42 2.25
C GLY A 113 0.57 -9.44 3.12
N ARG A 114 1.16 -8.41 2.49
CA ARG A 114 1.90 -7.35 3.20
C ARG A 114 1.46 -5.97 2.74
N ASN A 115 1.58 -4.99 3.64
CA ASN A 115 1.36 -3.57 3.30
C ASN A 115 2.64 -2.75 3.16
N ILE A 116 3.76 -3.29 3.64
CA ILE A 116 5.07 -2.65 3.66
C ILE A 116 6.09 -3.73 3.24
N PRO A 117 7.14 -3.37 2.46
CA PRO A 117 8.22 -4.29 2.14
C PRO A 117 8.81 -4.92 3.41
N PRO A 118 9.12 -6.23 3.40
CA PRO A 118 9.73 -6.88 4.54
C PRO A 118 11.13 -6.32 4.78
N VAL A 119 11.46 -6.05 6.04
CA VAL A 119 12.81 -5.72 6.49
C VAL A 119 13.31 -6.91 7.28
N ASP A 120 14.44 -7.50 6.87
CA ASP A 120 15.06 -8.60 7.59
C ASP A 120 15.55 -8.13 8.96
N GLN A 121 15.26 -8.91 10.00
CA GLN A 121 15.60 -8.62 11.39
C GLN A 121 16.19 -9.85 12.11
N ASN A 122 16.56 -10.91 11.38
CA ASN A 122 17.08 -12.15 11.96
C ASN A 122 18.31 -11.92 12.87
N ASP A 123 19.21 -11.01 12.48
CA ASP A 123 20.42 -10.70 13.26
C ASP A 123 20.12 -10.02 14.61
N LYS A 124 19.03 -9.25 14.69
CA LYS A 124 18.62 -8.56 15.93
C LYS A 124 17.94 -9.50 16.91
N LEU A 125 17.26 -10.53 16.41
CA LEU A 125 16.63 -11.56 17.24
C LEU A 125 17.68 -12.46 17.90
N GLN A 126 18.76 -12.79 17.20
CA GLN A 126 19.88 -13.55 17.79
C GLN A 126 20.55 -12.79 18.94
N LEU A 127 20.68 -11.46 18.83
CA LEU A 127 21.29 -10.63 19.88
C LEU A 127 20.42 -10.57 21.16
N CYS A 128 19.08 -10.57 21.02
CA CYS A 128 18.18 -10.64 22.17
C CYS A 128 18.21 -12.02 22.85
N LEU A 129 18.28 -13.11 22.08
CA LEU A 129 18.29 -14.47 22.63
C LEU A 129 19.61 -14.81 23.32
N THR A 130 20.74 -14.33 22.81
CA THR A 130 22.07 -14.56 23.41
C THR A 130 22.36 -13.72 24.67
N HIS A 131 21.52 -12.72 24.97
CA HIS A 131 21.60 -11.90 26.18
C HIS A 131 20.49 -12.21 27.21
N MET A 132 19.71 -13.27 26.99
CA MET A 132 18.69 -13.78 27.94
C MET A 132 19.15 -15.02 28.71
N ASP A 133 20.42 -15.46 28.54
CA ASP A 133 21.07 -16.52 29.31
C ASP A 133 22.00 -15.95 30.39
#